data_AF-A0AAV0KHE7-F1
#
_entry.id   AF-A0AAV0KHE7-F1
#
_cell.length_a   1.000
_cell.length_b   1.000
_cell.length_c   1.000
_cell.angle_alpha   90.00
_cell.angle_beta   90.00
_cell.angle_gamma   90.00
#
_symmetry.space_group_name_H-M   'P 1'
#
loop_
_entity.id
_entity.type
_entity.pdbx_description
1 polymer ?
#
loop_
_entity_poly.entity_id
_entity_poly.type
_entity_poly.pdbx_seq_one_letter_code
_entity_poly.pdbx_strand_id
1 'polypeptide(L)'
;MGVNKKDERMPEERVPGEAKEMLKSLASKWEDVTDANALQVIPLKGAMTNEVFQIKWPTKTGELSRKVVVRIYGVGVEVFFDRDNEIHTFEFMSKQGYGPRLLGRFSKGRIEEFIHARTLSAHDLRDPEISVLIAAKMREFHVLDMPGEKIVYLWDRLRNWLKVAKDMCSPDEAKAFRLNDIDEEITLLEKNLSVDQRIGFCHNDLQYGNIMIDEETKAITIIDYEYASYNPVAFDLANHFCEMTADYHSDTPHVVDYTKYPGLEERQRFVQAYLISSADKPGDKEVEQFLNDVEKFTLGSHLFWGLWGIISEHVNKIDFDYLDYARQRFEQYWLRKPTLLGSSEGSTTANAAGAPTSAATTTAAASVDPPTAATTTTTTAVTADGATDGGRKEEQGKESSPSEKAAAAAQEEEERTDSPKAGEDGEDDKDPNGRGKQQQQQGVFRRFKRYLGFTNVFKRHSHSHSHSKSIDHIPPQEQQDASSAPAPAPAPADNAAAVSGKPT
;
A
#
# COMPACT_ATOMS: atom_id res chain seq x y z
N MET A 1 19.62 -34.42 9.88
CA MET A 1 18.79 -33.28 10.32
C MET A 1 17.40 -33.49 9.76
N GLY A 2 16.34 -33.25 10.53
CA GLY A 2 14.97 -33.54 10.09
C GLY A 2 14.54 -32.62 8.95
N VAL A 3 14.14 -33.20 7.81
CA VAL A 3 13.42 -32.48 6.75
C VAL A 3 12.07 -32.07 7.36
N ASN A 4 11.88 -30.77 7.58
CA ASN A 4 10.64 -30.29 8.15
C ASN A 4 9.54 -30.37 7.09
N LYS A 5 8.61 -31.31 7.26
CA LYS A 5 7.43 -31.44 6.40
C LYS A 5 6.67 -30.10 6.37
N LYS A 6 6.03 -29.79 5.23
CA LYS A 6 4.90 -28.85 5.25
C LYS A 6 3.89 -29.34 6.29
N ASP A 7 3.19 -28.42 6.95
CA ASP A 7 2.10 -28.81 7.83
C ASP A 7 1.00 -29.49 6.99
N GLU A 8 0.98 -30.83 7.03
CA GLU A 8 0.13 -31.71 6.21
C GLU A 8 -1.33 -31.73 6.68
N ARG A 9 -1.63 -31.05 7.81
CA ARG A 9 -2.96 -30.93 8.39
C ARG A 9 -3.95 -30.25 7.44
N MET A 10 -5.21 -30.70 7.51
CA MET A 10 -6.29 -30.12 6.72
C MET A 10 -6.53 -28.65 7.12
N PRO A 11 -7.03 -27.78 6.21
CA PRO A 11 -7.36 -26.39 6.51
C PRO A 11 -8.17 -26.21 7.80
N GLU A 12 -9.14 -27.08 8.02
CA GLU A 12 -10.01 -27.08 9.18
C GLU A 12 -9.27 -27.37 10.49
N GLU A 13 -8.20 -28.16 10.47
CA GLU A 13 -7.39 -28.53 11.64
C GLU A 13 -6.41 -27.43 12.05
N ARG A 14 -6.19 -26.44 11.18
CA ARG A 14 -5.31 -25.28 11.41
C ARG A 14 -6.02 -24.12 12.10
N VAL A 15 -7.35 -24.02 11.95
CA VAL A 15 -8.17 -23.04 12.69
C VAL A 15 -8.30 -23.48 14.15
N PRO A 16 -7.86 -22.66 15.15
CA PRO A 16 -7.90 -23.04 16.56
C PRO A 16 -9.32 -23.32 17.07
N GLY A 17 -9.46 -24.21 18.06
CA GLY A 17 -10.76 -24.54 18.67
C GLY A 17 -11.50 -23.32 19.22
N GLU A 18 -10.78 -22.40 19.87
CA GLU A 18 -11.28 -21.11 20.34
C GLU A 18 -11.92 -20.29 19.21
N ALA A 19 -11.27 -20.22 18.05
CA ALA A 19 -11.81 -19.56 16.87
C ALA A 19 -13.04 -20.30 16.31
N LYS A 20 -13.03 -21.64 16.27
CA LYS A 20 -14.20 -22.44 15.82
C LYS A 20 -15.45 -22.20 16.66
N GLU A 21 -15.32 -22.14 17.99
CA GLU A 21 -16.47 -21.89 18.86
C GLU A 21 -17.01 -20.46 18.70
N MET A 22 -16.13 -19.46 18.51
CA MET A 22 -16.58 -18.10 18.15
C MET A 22 -17.26 -18.04 16.79
N LEU A 23 -16.74 -18.74 15.78
CA LEU A 23 -17.35 -18.82 14.44
C LEU A 23 -18.76 -19.43 14.50
N LYS A 24 -18.96 -20.52 15.25
CA LYS A 24 -20.29 -21.10 15.51
C LYS A 24 -21.22 -20.13 16.25
N SER A 25 -20.72 -19.47 17.30
CA SER A 25 -21.49 -18.49 18.08
C SER A 25 -21.93 -17.28 17.24
N LEU A 26 -21.08 -16.84 16.30
CA LEU A 26 -21.38 -15.80 15.34
C LEU A 26 -22.45 -16.26 14.33
N ALA A 27 -22.26 -17.44 13.72
CA ALA A 27 -23.21 -17.99 12.76
C ALA A 27 -24.60 -18.27 13.35
N SER A 28 -24.66 -18.67 14.62
CA SER A 28 -25.92 -18.89 15.36
C SER A 28 -26.75 -17.61 15.57
N LYS A 29 -26.19 -16.43 15.30
CA LYS A 29 -26.91 -15.13 15.36
C LYS A 29 -27.50 -14.71 14.00
N TRP A 30 -27.23 -15.45 12.94
CA TRP A 30 -27.72 -15.15 11.58
C TRP A 30 -28.89 -16.05 11.23
N GLU A 31 -30.09 -15.46 11.13
CA GLU A 31 -31.32 -16.19 10.84
C GLU A 31 -31.32 -16.91 9.49
N ASP A 32 -30.48 -16.48 8.55
CA ASP A 32 -30.37 -17.05 7.20
C ASP A 32 -29.40 -18.24 7.10
N VAL A 33 -28.56 -18.50 8.11
CA VAL A 33 -27.70 -19.71 8.15
C VAL A 33 -28.53 -20.94 8.49
N THR A 34 -28.27 -22.05 7.78
CA THR A 34 -29.01 -23.32 7.96
C THR A 34 -28.44 -24.19 9.08
N ASP A 35 -27.11 -24.28 9.20
CA ASP A 35 -26.39 -24.93 10.29
C ASP A 35 -25.09 -24.18 10.58
N ALA A 36 -24.90 -23.76 11.84
CA ALA A 36 -23.70 -23.08 12.30
C ALA A 36 -22.44 -23.97 12.25
N ASN A 37 -22.61 -25.30 12.24
CA ASN A 37 -21.51 -26.28 12.17
C ASN A 37 -21.09 -26.61 10.73
N ALA A 38 -21.93 -26.33 9.73
CA ALA A 38 -21.66 -26.53 8.30
C ALA A 38 -20.69 -25.47 7.71
N LEU A 39 -19.66 -25.10 8.48
CA LEU A 39 -18.68 -24.08 8.15
C LEU A 39 -17.60 -24.65 7.23
N GLN A 40 -17.41 -24.04 6.06
CA GLN A 40 -16.37 -24.42 5.11
C GLN A 40 -15.13 -23.56 5.32
N VAL A 41 -13.97 -24.18 5.57
CA VAL A 41 -12.70 -23.49 5.79
C VAL A 41 -11.88 -23.46 4.50
N ILE A 42 -11.77 -22.28 3.88
CA ILE A 42 -11.05 -22.08 2.62
C ILE A 42 -9.79 -21.25 2.91
N PRO A 43 -8.57 -21.82 2.81
CA PRO A 43 -7.34 -21.05 2.94
C PRO A 43 -7.26 -19.93 1.90
N LEU A 44 -7.20 -18.69 2.36
CA LEU A 44 -6.82 -17.56 1.52
C LEU A 44 -5.29 -17.56 1.45
N LYS A 45 -4.78 -18.25 0.44
CA LYS A 45 -3.37 -18.16 0.06
C LYS A 45 -3.08 -16.70 -0.27
N GLY A 46 -2.11 -16.11 0.41
CA GLY A 46 -1.78 -14.70 0.23
C GLY A 46 -1.61 -13.90 1.54
N ALA A 47 -2.07 -14.37 2.68
CA ALA A 47 -1.61 -13.74 3.91
C ALA A 47 -0.19 -14.21 4.24
N MET A 48 0.70 -13.28 4.53
CA MET A 48 2.14 -13.52 4.58
C MET A 48 2.64 -13.58 6.01
N THR A 49 2.37 -12.54 6.80
CA THR A 49 2.66 -12.45 8.24
C THR A 49 1.64 -13.20 9.11
N ASN A 50 0.59 -13.75 8.51
CA ASN A 50 -0.58 -14.33 9.15
C ASN A 50 -1.11 -15.52 8.32
N GLU A 51 -1.68 -16.56 8.94
CA GLU A 51 -2.49 -17.54 8.20
C GLU A 51 -3.92 -17.02 8.07
N VAL A 52 -4.41 -16.81 6.84
CA VAL A 52 -5.78 -16.32 6.61
C VAL A 52 -6.67 -17.36 5.96
N PHE A 53 -7.89 -17.47 6.49
CA PHE A 53 -8.92 -18.38 6.01
C PHE A 53 -10.21 -17.61 5.78
N GLN A 54 -10.84 -17.82 4.64
CA GLN A 54 -12.22 -17.45 4.40
C GLN A 54 -13.09 -18.57 4.94
N ILE A 55 -13.98 -18.25 5.87
CA ILE A 55 -14.98 -19.17 6.39
C ILE A 55 -16.29 -18.87 5.68
N LYS A 56 -16.99 -19.92 5.19
CA LYS A 56 -18.31 -19.80 4.56
C LYS A 56 -19.35 -20.65 5.27
N TRP A 57 -20.59 -20.16 5.31
CA TRP A 57 -21.76 -20.98 5.68
C TRP A 57 -22.79 -21.00 4.55
N PRO A 58 -23.47 -22.15 4.34
CA PRO A 58 -24.65 -22.21 3.49
C PRO A 58 -25.82 -21.46 4.13
N THR A 59 -26.60 -20.78 3.30
CA THR A 59 -27.80 -20.05 3.70
C THR A 59 -29.05 -20.68 3.11
N LYS A 60 -30.21 -20.35 3.68
CA LYS A 60 -31.53 -20.91 3.32
C LYS A 60 -31.89 -20.73 1.83
N THR A 61 -31.40 -19.67 1.18
CA THR A 61 -31.68 -19.38 -0.23
C THR A 61 -30.66 -20.00 -1.20
N GLY A 62 -29.54 -20.53 -0.72
CA GLY A 62 -28.48 -21.14 -1.55
C GLY A 62 -27.63 -20.17 -2.39
N GLU A 63 -28.15 -18.98 -2.72
CA GLU A 63 -27.50 -18.00 -3.60
C GLU A 63 -26.41 -17.16 -2.92
N LEU A 64 -26.55 -16.86 -1.63
CA LEU A 64 -25.66 -15.98 -0.89
C LEU A 64 -25.06 -16.65 0.35
N SER A 65 -23.86 -17.23 0.25
CA SER A 65 -23.15 -17.77 1.42
C SER A 65 -22.74 -16.63 2.37
N ARG A 66 -23.02 -16.74 3.69
CA ARG A 66 -22.38 -15.86 4.68
C ARG A 66 -20.88 -16.13 4.73
N LYS A 67 -20.08 -15.08 4.83
CA LYS A 67 -18.61 -15.17 4.81
C LYS A 67 -17.97 -14.32 5.91
N VAL A 68 -16.88 -14.81 6.49
CA VAL A 68 -15.96 -14.02 7.34
C VAL A 68 -14.52 -14.39 7.01
N VAL A 69 -13.59 -13.58 7.49
CA VAL A 69 -12.15 -13.84 7.41
C VAL A 69 -11.64 -14.19 8.80
N VAL A 70 -10.85 -15.25 8.92
CA VAL A 70 -10.10 -15.60 10.13
C VAL A 70 -8.64 -15.34 9.83
N ARG A 71 -7.98 -14.52 10.65
CA ARG A 71 -6.56 -14.22 10.57
C ARG A 71 -5.86 -14.74 11.82
N ILE A 72 -4.95 -15.68 11.64
CA ILE A 72 -4.09 -16.23 12.71
C ILE A 72 -2.72 -15.56 12.61
N TYR A 73 -2.22 -15.02 13.72
CA TYR A 73 -0.95 -14.30 13.74
C TYR A 73 0.25 -15.25 13.62
N GLY A 74 1.14 -14.97 12.66
CA GLY A 74 2.41 -15.67 12.48
C GLY A 74 3.50 -15.20 13.45
N VAL A 75 4.53 -16.03 13.64
CA VAL A 75 5.66 -15.77 14.55
C VAL A 75 6.92 -15.40 13.75
N GLY A 76 7.70 -14.44 14.26
CA GLY A 76 9.00 -14.06 13.70
C GLY A 76 9.04 -12.80 12.83
N VAL A 77 8.05 -11.90 12.96
CA VAL A 77 7.96 -10.61 12.23
C VAL A 77 8.31 -9.37 13.05
N GLU A 78 8.62 -9.57 14.34
CA GLU A 78 8.84 -8.50 15.33
C GLU A 78 9.98 -7.53 14.99
N VAL A 79 10.87 -7.90 14.06
CA VAL A 79 11.93 -7.01 13.54
C VAL A 79 11.42 -5.96 12.54
N PHE A 80 10.24 -6.18 11.95
CA PHE A 80 9.61 -5.27 10.99
C PHE A 80 8.55 -4.39 11.62
N PHE A 81 7.74 -4.89 12.55
CA PHE A 81 6.70 -4.10 13.20
C PHE A 81 6.32 -4.64 14.58
N ASP A 82 5.78 -3.74 15.40
CA ASP A 82 5.20 -4.04 16.70
C ASP A 82 3.79 -4.62 16.52
N ARG A 83 3.56 -5.82 17.09
CA ARG A 83 2.29 -6.55 16.95
C ARG A 83 1.16 -5.91 17.75
N ASP A 84 1.44 -5.32 18.90
CA ASP A 84 0.42 -4.65 19.71
C ASP A 84 -0.02 -3.35 19.03
N ASN A 85 0.91 -2.64 18.38
CA ASN A 85 0.59 -1.48 17.55
C ASN A 85 -0.24 -1.86 16.30
N GLU A 86 0.07 -2.96 15.61
CA GLU A 86 -0.77 -3.50 14.52
C GLU A 86 -2.20 -3.78 14.99
N ILE A 87 -2.34 -4.41 16.16
CA ILE A 87 -3.63 -4.74 16.77
C ILE A 87 -4.41 -3.47 17.14
N HIS A 88 -3.78 -2.49 17.80
CA HIS A 88 -4.45 -1.24 18.16
C HIS A 88 -4.88 -0.43 16.94
N THR A 89 -4.02 -0.34 15.90
CA THR A 89 -4.38 0.28 14.61
C THR A 89 -5.58 -0.44 14.00
N PHE A 90 -5.54 -1.76 13.87
CA PHE A 90 -6.65 -2.52 13.28
C PHE A 90 -7.97 -2.31 14.05
N GLU A 91 -7.93 -2.36 15.38
CA GLU A 91 -9.12 -2.11 16.21
C GLU A 91 -9.69 -0.72 16.03
N PHE A 92 -8.86 0.31 15.94
CA PHE A 92 -9.32 1.67 15.71
C PHE A 92 -9.96 1.81 14.32
N MET A 93 -9.28 1.32 13.28
CA MET A 93 -9.77 1.34 11.89
C MET A 93 -11.11 0.61 11.75
N SER A 94 -11.26 -0.54 12.41
CA SER A 94 -12.51 -1.28 12.51
C SER A 94 -13.62 -0.51 13.23
N LYS A 95 -13.30 0.23 14.31
CA LYS A 95 -14.31 0.96 15.10
C LYS A 95 -14.82 2.20 14.37
N GLN A 96 -13.96 2.82 13.55
CA GLN A 96 -14.28 4.01 12.75
C GLN A 96 -14.86 3.70 11.35
N GLY A 97 -14.87 2.42 10.93
CA GLY A 97 -15.40 2.01 9.62
C GLY A 97 -14.47 2.28 8.43
N TYR A 98 -13.18 2.52 8.66
CA TYR A 98 -12.17 2.71 7.60
C TYR A 98 -11.54 1.40 7.10
N GLY A 99 -11.97 0.26 7.65
CA GLY A 99 -11.44 -1.06 7.37
C GLY A 99 -12.41 -2.17 7.77
N PRO A 100 -12.02 -3.45 7.57
CA PRO A 100 -12.89 -4.58 7.92
C PRO A 100 -13.18 -4.61 9.42
N ARG A 101 -14.46 -4.71 9.76
CA ARG A 101 -14.91 -4.79 11.15
C ARG A 101 -14.41 -6.05 11.85
N LEU A 102 -13.88 -5.86 13.05
CA LEU A 102 -13.54 -6.90 13.99
C LEU A 102 -14.80 -7.56 14.55
N LEU A 103 -14.92 -8.87 14.35
CA LEU A 103 -16.05 -9.70 14.80
C LEU A 103 -15.72 -10.50 16.07
N GLY A 104 -14.43 -10.73 16.34
CA GLY A 104 -13.95 -11.40 17.55
C GLY A 104 -12.43 -11.48 17.62
N ARG A 105 -11.87 -11.59 18.82
CA ARG A 105 -10.44 -11.82 19.07
C ARG A 105 -10.25 -13.16 19.78
N PHE A 106 -9.18 -13.86 19.45
CA PHE A 106 -8.72 -15.07 20.15
C PHE A 106 -7.23 -14.95 20.46
N SER A 107 -6.75 -15.84 21.34
CA SER A 107 -5.35 -15.89 21.81
C SER A 107 -4.26 -15.81 20.72
N LYS A 108 -4.57 -16.17 19.47
CA LYS A 108 -3.63 -16.20 18.34
C LYS A 108 -4.15 -15.48 17.09
N GLY A 109 -5.12 -14.58 17.19
CA GLY A 109 -5.66 -13.93 15.99
C GLY A 109 -6.99 -13.20 16.17
N ARG A 110 -7.62 -12.94 15.03
CA ARG A 110 -8.89 -12.20 14.92
C ARG A 110 -9.82 -12.80 13.87
N ILE A 111 -11.12 -12.57 14.06
CA ILE A 111 -12.17 -12.79 13.07
C ILE A 111 -12.59 -11.42 12.56
N GLU A 112 -12.54 -11.24 11.25
CA GLU A 112 -12.81 -9.99 10.53
C GLU A 112 -14.01 -10.21 9.61
N GLU A 113 -14.77 -9.16 9.28
CA GLU A 113 -15.81 -9.28 8.27
C GLU A 113 -15.24 -9.49 6.87
N PHE A 114 -15.99 -10.18 6.01
CA PHE A 114 -15.60 -10.36 4.63
C PHE A 114 -16.04 -9.17 3.79
N ILE A 115 -15.07 -8.36 3.32
CA ILE A 115 -15.31 -7.26 2.39
C ILE A 115 -15.67 -7.85 1.02
N HIS A 116 -16.80 -7.42 0.45
CA HIS A 116 -17.31 -7.89 -0.83
C HIS A 116 -16.73 -7.12 -2.03
N ALA A 117 -15.44 -6.82 -2.00
CA ALA A 117 -14.72 -6.04 -2.99
C ALA A 117 -13.64 -6.87 -3.73
N ARG A 118 -13.19 -6.38 -4.88
CA ARG A 118 -12.08 -6.96 -5.65
C ARG A 118 -10.76 -6.30 -5.25
N THR A 119 -9.73 -7.09 -4.94
CA THR A 119 -8.36 -6.56 -4.79
C THR A 119 -7.85 -6.03 -6.14
N LEU A 120 -7.17 -4.89 -6.12
CA LEU A 120 -6.58 -4.31 -7.34
C LEU A 120 -5.42 -5.17 -7.88
N SER A 121 -5.00 -4.86 -9.09
CA SER A 121 -3.84 -5.41 -9.80
C SER A 121 -2.88 -4.29 -10.22
N ALA A 122 -1.69 -4.65 -10.71
CA ALA A 122 -0.73 -3.69 -11.26
C ALA A 122 -1.33 -2.82 -12.39
N HIS A 123 -2.24 -3.39 -13.20
CA HIS A 123 -2.93 -2.67 -14.26
C HIS A 123 -3.93 -1.64 -13.71
N ASP A 124 -4.69 -1.98 -12.65
CA ASP A 124 -5.69 -1.07 -12.07
C ASP A 124 -5.06 0.22 -11.54
N LEU A 125 -3.79 0.18 -11.08
CA LEU A 125 -3.08 1.40 -10.66
C LEU A 125 -2.87 2.40 -11.80
N ARG A 126 -2.77 1.91 -13.04
CA ARG A 126 -2.54 2.72 -14.25
C ARG A 126 -3.84 3.33 -14.81
N ASP A 127 -4.99 2.92 -14.30
CA ASP A 127 -6.29 3.45 -14.72
C ASP A 127 -6.51 4.86 -14.14
N PRO A 128 -6.76 5.90 -14.96
CA PRO A 128 -6.88 7.27 -14.47
C PRO A 128 -8.05 7.53 -13.52
N GLU A 129 -9.13 6.75 -13.59
CA GLU A 129 -10.30 6.90 -12.70
C GLU A 129 -10.02 6.24 -11.36
N ILE A 130 -9.51 5.00 -11.36
CA ILE A 130 -9.10 4.29 -10.14
C ILE A 130 -7.97 5.06 -9.43
N SER A 131 -7.01 5.60 -10.17
CA SER A 131 -5.91 6.42 -9.66
C SER A 131 -6.40 7.65 -8.87
N VAL A 132 -7.45 8.33 -9.36
CA VAL A 132 -8.10 9.45 -8.65
C VAL A 132 -8.82 8.98 -7.38
N LEU A 133 -9.50 7.83 -7.42
CA LEU A 133 -10.17 7.25 -6.25
C LEU A 133 -9.16 6.82 -5.16
N ILE A 134 -8.01 6.27 -5.55
CA ILE A 134 -6.91 5.96 -4.61
C ILE A 134 -6.37 7.24 -3.99
N ALA A 135 -6.10 8.29 -4.79
CA ALA A 135 -5.61 9.58 -4.30
C ALA A 135 -6.56 10.21 -3.27
N ALA A 136 -7.87 10.18 -3.53
CA ALA A 136 -8.88 10.61 -2.57
C ALA A 136 -8.89 9.74 -1.30
N LYS A 137 -8.79 8.40 -1.44
CA LYS A 137 -8.78 7.50 -0.27
C LYS A 137 -7.52 7.62 0.59
N MET A 138 -6.35 7.86 -0.02
CA MET A 138 -5.13 8.23 0.71
C MET A 138 -5.32 9.54 1.47
N ARG A 139 -5.99 10.53 0.88
CA ARG A 139 -6.28 11.80 1.55
C ARG A 139 -7.16 11.61 2.79
N GLU A 140 -8.20 10.78 2.71
CA GLU A 140 -9.02 10.38 3.87
C GLU A 140 -8.19 9.65 4.94
N PHE A 141 -7.35 8.68 4.53
CA PHE A 141 -6.51 7.90 5.45
C PHE A 141 -5.48 8.78 6.17
N HIS A 142 -4.87 9.73 5.46
CA HIS A 142 -3.84 10.61 6.02
C HIS A 142 -4.33 11.61 7.06
N VAL A 143 -5.63 11.97 7.04
CA VAL A 143 -6.23 12.88 8.03
C VAL A 143 -6.81 12.16 9.25
N LEU A 144 -6.62 10.84 9.37
CA LEU A 144 -7.07 10.08 10.53
C LEU A 144 -6.35 10.53 11.82
N ASP A 145 -7.15 10.84 12.83
CA ASP A 145 -6.68 11.18 14.17
C ASP A 145 -6.58 9.90 15.01
N MET A 146 -5.46 9.20 14.83
CA MET A 146 -5.13 7.97 15.55
C MET A 146 -4.70 8.29 16.99
N PRO A 147 -5.07 7.48 18.00
CA PRO A 147 -4.62 7.68 19.36
C PRO A 147 -3.10 7.56 19.49
N GLY A 148 -2.46 8.53 20.15
CA GLY A 148 -1.03 8.55 20.42
C GLY A 148 -0.34 9.84 19.96
N GLU A 149 0.99 9.87 20.05
CA GLU A 149 1.80 11.00 19.58
C GLU A 149 2.09 10.90 18.08
N LYS A 150 2.15 12.05 17.40
CA LYS A 150 2.33 12.13 15.94
C LYS A 150 3.81 12.05 15.54
N ILE A 151 4.48 10.99 16.01
CA ILE A 151 5.91 10.74 15.83
C ILE A 151 6.19 10.09 14.47
N VAL A 152 7.22 10.57 13.78
CA VAL A 152 7.76 9.99 12.53
C VAL A 152 8.83 8.97 12.87
N TYR A 153 8.56 7.68 12.59
CA TYR A 153 9.50 6.57 12.89
C TYR A 153 10.37 6.13 11.70
N LEU A 154 10.25 6.77 10.53
CA LEU A 154 10.91 6.35 9.29
C LEU A 154 12.44 6.25 9.43
N TRP A 155 13.09 7.30 9.95
CA TRP A 155 14.55 7.39 10.00
C TRP A 155 15.16 6.43 11.02
N ASP A 156 14.56 6.31 12.21
CA ASP A 156 14.97 5.35 13.24
C ASP A 156 14.80 3.91 12.77
N ARG A 157 13.70 3.62 12.07
CA ARG A 157 13.46 2.31 11.43
C ARG A 157 14.51 1.99 10.39
N LEU A 158 14.85 2.94 9.51
CA LEU A 158 15.93 2.77 8.52
C LEU A 158 17.27 2.46 9.18
N ARG A 159 17.63 3.17 10.27
CA ARG A 159 18.87 2.90 11.03
C ARG A 159 18.85 1.54 11.71
N ASN A 160 17.74 1.16 12.33
CA ASN A 160 17.58 -0.15 12.96
C ASN A 160 17.67 -1.28 11.92
N TRP A 161 16.99 -1.16 10.78
CA TRP A 161 17.05 -2.12 9.69
C TRP A 161 18.43 -2.18 9.03
N LEU A 162 19.15 -1.06 8.90
CA LEU A 162 20.54 -1.06 8.44
C LEU A 162 21.45 -1.87 9.37
N LYS A 163 21.28 -1.72 10.69
CA LYS A 163 22.00 -2.53 11.68
C LYS A 163 21.66 -4.01 11.53
N VAL A 164 20.38 -4.37 11.48
CA VAL A 164 19.94 -5.77 11.33
C VAL A 164 20.47 -6.38 10.03
N ALA A 165 20.41 -5.66 8.90
CA ALA A 165 20.97 -6.09 7.63
C ALA A 165 22.49 -6.34 7.72
N LYS A 166 23.25 -5.42 8.34
CA LYS A 166 24.69 -5.59 8.59
C LYS A 166 25.01 -6.78 9.50
N ASP A 167 24.18 -7.06 10.50
CA ASP A 167 24.34 -8.18 11.42
C ASP A 167 23.99 -9.55 10.78
N MET A 168 23.22 -9.57 9.68
CA MET A 168 22.80 -10.78 8.96
C MET A 168 23.65 -11.09 7.72
N CYS A 169 24.10 -10.07 6.99
CA CYS A 169 24.91 -10.24 5.78
C CYS A 169 26.33 -10.78 6.05
N SER A 170 26.87 -11.50 5.08
CA SER A 170 28.31 -11.69 4.94
C SER A 170 29.02 -10.37 4.57
N PRO A 171 30.35 -10.26 4.80
CA PRO A 171 31.12 -9.07 4.40
C PRO A 171 31.04 -8.74 2.90
N ASP A 172 30.93 -9.77 2.04
CA ASP A 172 30.84 -9.59 0.59
C ASP A 172 29.46 -9.09 0.17
N GLU A 173 28.37 -9.58 0.78
CA GLU A 173 27.01 -9.04 0.57
C GLU A 173 26.91 -7.60 1.07
N ALA A 174 27.39 -7.32 2.28
CA ALA A 174 27.38 -5.96 2.85
C ALA A 174 28.17 -4.97 1.99
N LYS A 175 29.25 -5.42 1.34
CA LYS A 175 30.01 -4.65 0.37
C LYS A 175 29.27 -4.48 -0.96
N ALA A 176 28.64 -5.54 -1.49
CA ALA A 176 27.88 -5.49 -2.73
C ALA A 176 26.69 -4.51 -2.66
N PHE A 177 25.97 -4.49 -1.54
CA PHE A 177 24.90 -3.53 -1.27
C PHE A 177 25.38 -2.18 -0.74
N ARG A 178 26.70 -1.97 -0.60
CA ARG A 178 27.31 -0.74 -0.06
C ARG A 178 26.75 -0.31 1.31
N LEU A 179 26.41 -1.27 2.19
CA LEU A 179 25.73 -1.01 3.47
C LEU A 179 26.51 -0.05 4.40
N ASN A 180 27.83 0.05 4.24
CA ASN A 180 28.64 0.98 5.03
C ASN A 180 28.30 2.44 4.71
N ASP A 181 27.93 2.75 3.47
CA ASP A 181 27.63 4.11 3.00
C ASP A 181 26.20 4.55 3.44
N ILE A 182 25.29 3.59 3.65
CA ILE A 182 23.85 3.86 3.85
C ILE A 182 23.55 4.66 5.13
N ASP A 183 24.40 4.64 6.15
CA ASP A 183 24.18 5.40 7.39
C ASP A 183 24.31 6.93 7.16
N GLU A 184 25.32 7.32 6.37
CA GLU A 184 25.50 8.69 5.91
C GLU A 184 24.35 9.11 4.99
N GLU A 185 23.86 8.20 4.14
CA GLU A 185 22.73 8.44 3.24
C GLU A 185 21.40 8.63 3.97
N ILE A 186 21.10 7.83 4.99
CA ILE A 186 19.91 8.02 5.84
C ILE A 186 19.97 9.41 6.50
N THR A 187 21.15 9.77 7.03
CA THR A 187 21.37 11.07 7.69
C THR A 187 21.27 12.24 6.70
N LEU A 188 21.73 12.07 5.47
CA LEU A 188 21.57 13.03 4.38
C LEU A 188 20.10 13.22 4.01
N LEU A 189 19.35 12.14 3.81
CA LEU A 189 17.92 12.20 3.49
C LEU A 189 17.13 12.87 4.62
N GLU A 190 17.32 12.44 5.87
CA GLU A 190 16.63 13.01 7.03
C GLU A 190 16.85 14.52 7.12
N LYS A 191 18.10 14.99 6.96
CA LYS A 191 18.44 16.41 6.96
C LYS A 191 17.76 17.20 5.82
N ASN A 192 17.70 16.63 4.61
CA ASN A 192 17.13 17.33 3.45
C ASN A 192 15.61 17.28 3.39
N LEU A 193 14.98 16.26 3.98
CA LEU A 193 13.54 15.99 3.83
C LEU A 193 12.72 16.32 5.07
N SER A 194 13.33 16.56 6.24
CA SER A 194 12.62 16.89 7.50
C SER A 194 12.23 18.36 7.68
N VAL A 195 12.23 19.15 6.60
CA VAL A 195 11.82 20.56 6.60
C VAL A 195 10.36 20.65 6.11
N ASP A 196 9.53 21.40 6.83
CA ASP A 196 8.13 21.75 6.47
C ASP A 196 7.22 20.58 6.01
N GLN A 197 7.39 19.41 6.62
CA GLN A 197 6.63 18.20 6.28
C GLN A 197 5.15 18.26 6.68
N ARG A 198 4.27 17.88 5.76
CA ARG A 198 2.87 17.52 6.08
C ARG A 198 2.83 16.10 6.67
N ILE A 199 2.77 15.99 7.99
CA ILE A 199 2.62 14.71 8.70
C ILE A 199 1.16 14.26 8.68
N GLY A 200 0.93 12.97 8.41
CA GLY A 200 -0.38 12.31 8.45
C GLY A 200 -0.23 10.85 8.87
N PHE A 201 -1.35 10.18 9.14
CA PHE A 201 -1.32 8.75 9.40
C PHE A 201 -1.18 8.01 8.07
N CYS A 202 -0.03 7.42 7.81
CA CYS A 202 0.33 6.83 6.52
C CYS A 202 0.21 5.31 6.56
N HIS A 203 -0.13 4.69 5.42
CA HIS A 203 -0.16 3.25 5.25
C HIS A 203 1.25 2.64 5.18
N ASN A 204 2.18 3.36 4.54
CA ASN A 204 3.58 3.02 4.29
C ASN A 204 3.84 1.81 3.37
N ASP A 205 2.83 0.95 3.14
CA ASP A 205 2.85 -0.19 2.19
C ASP A 205 1.64 -0.19 1.25
N LEU A 206 1.35 0.93 0.57
CA LEU A 206 0.17 1.04 -0.30
C LEU A 206 0.37 0.45 -1.72
N GLN A 207 0.78 -0.82 -1.78
CA GLN A 207 0.77 -1.63 -3.00
C GLN A 207 -0.65 -2.09 -3.37
N TYR A 208 -0.89 -2.46 -4.64
CA TYR A 208 -2.23 -2.77 -5.13
C TYR A 208 -2.92 -3.94 -4.42
N GLY A 209 -2.18 -4.87 -3.81
CA GLY A 209 -2.71 -5.97 -3.00
C GLY A 209 -3.31 -5.56 -1.66
N ASN A 210 -3.07 -4.32 -1.24
CA ASN A 210 -3.60 -3.70 -0.03
C ASN A 210 -4.74 -2.72 -0.34
N ILE A 211 -5.19 -2.65 -1.61
CA ILE A 211 -6.29 -1.82 -2.08
C ILE A 211 -7.39 -2.73 -2.64
N MET A 212 -8.63 -2.51 -2.19
CA MET A 212 -9.81 -3.20 -2.70
C MET A 212 -10.80 -2.18 -3.28
N ILE A 213 -11.41 -2.50 -4.42
CA ILE A 213 -12.49 -1.72 -5.04
C ILE A 213 -13.80 -2.52 -5.04
N ASP A 214 -14.87 -1.90 -4.56
CA ASP A 214 -16.22 -2.37 -4.78
C ASP A 214 -16.63 -1.98 -6.21
N GLU A 215 -16.96 -2.94 -7.07
CA GLU A 215 -17.15 -2.67 -8.51
C GLU A 215 -18.46 -1.94 -8.84
N GLU A 216 -19.44 -1.98 -7.94
CA GLU A 216 -20.76 -1.36 -8.13
C GLU A 216 -20.77 0.10 -7.64
N THR A 217 -20.21 0.33 -6.45
CA THR A 217 -20.15 1.64 -5.80
C THR A 217 -18.87 2.43 -6.09
N LYS A 218 -17.84 1.77 -6.62
CA LYS A 218 -16.47 2.29 -6.80
C LYS A 218 -15.80 2.74 -5.50
N ALA A 219 -16.30 2.29 -4.34
CA ALA A 219 -15.69 2.56 -3.06
C ALA A 219 -14.34 1.84 -2.91
N ILE A 220 -13.30 2.61 -2.59
CA ILE A 220 -11.97 2.07 -2.26
C ILE A 220 -11.88 1.77 -0.76
N THR A 221 -11.40 0.57 -0.42
CA THR A 221 -11.01 0.19 0.94
C THR A 221 -9.54 -0.18 0.98
N ILE A 222 -8.80 0.43 1.91
CA ILE A 222 -7.39 0.11 2.19
C ILE A 222 -7.35 -0.95 3.31
N ILE A 223 -6.45 -1.93 3.22
CA ILE A 223 -6.31 -3.05 4.18
C ILE A 223 -4.82 -3.37 4.47
N ASP A 224 -4.54 -4.21 5.48
CA ASP A 224 -3.17 -4.65 5.89
C ASP A 224 -2.27 -3.52 6.45
N TYR A 225 -2.76 -2.84 7.50
CA TYR A 225 -2.10 -1.71 8.17
C TYR A 225 -0.83 -2.04 8.99
N GLU A 226 -0.09 -3.12 8.70
CA GLU A 226 1.01 -3.59 9.56
C GLU A 226 2.25 -2.67 9.57
N TYR A 227 2.43 -1.86 8.53
CA TYR A 227 3.44 -0.80 8.47
C TYR A 227 2.90 0.59 8.84
N ALA A 228 1.60 0.73 9.14
CA ALA A 228 0.96 2.03 9.26
C ALA A 228 1.44 2.81 10.52
N SER A 229 1.78 4.08 10.32
CA SER A 229 2.26 4.98 11.38
C SER A 229 2.05 6.44 10.99
N TYR A 230 2.22 7.36 11.94
CA TYR A 230 2.49 8.75 11.56
C TYR A 230 3.79 8.82 10.76
N ASN A 231 3.75 9.55 9.64
CA ASN A 231 4.84 9.71 8.68
C ASN A 231 4.58 10.97 7.81
N PRO A 232 5.56 11.50 7.06
CA PRO A 232 5.30 12.50 6.04
C PRO A 232 4.44 11.89 4.93
N VAL A 233 3.29 12.51 4.63
CA VAL A 233 2.37 12.00 3.59
C VAL A 233 2.99 11.92 2.20
N ALA A 234 4.06 12.69 1.97
CA ALA A 234 4.88 12.61 0.77
C ALA A 234 5.60 11.25 0.61
N PHE A 235 6.00 10.60 1.72
CA PHE A 235 6.57 9.25 1.70
C PHE A 235 5.56 8.21 1.19
N ASP A 236 4.32 8.25 1.66
CA ASP A 236 3.33 7.24 1.28
C ASP A 236 2.91 7.38 -0.19
N LEU A 237 2.76 8.62 -0.67
CA LEU A 237 2.55 8.89 -2.10
C LEU A 237 3.74 8.43 -2.96
N ALA A 238 4.98 8.71 -2.52
CA ALA A 238 6.19 8.30 -3.22
C ALA A 238 6.31 6.77 -3.27
N ASN A 239 5.96 6.12 -2.18
CA ASN A 239 5.91 4.67 -2.09
C ASN A 239 4.88 4.09 -3.06
N HIS A 240 3.65 4.63 -3.07
CA HIS A 240 2.62 4.21 -4.00
C HIS A 240 3.06 4.34 -5.47
N PHE A 241 3.72 5.45 -5.86
CA PHE A 241 4.28 5.60 -7.21
C PHE A 241 5.40 4.59 -7.53
N CYS A 242 6.22 4.20 -6.54
CA CYS A 242 7.18 3.12 -6.71
C CYS A 242 6.46 1.77 -6.94
N GLU A 243 5.38 1.48 -6.23
CA GLU A 243 4.64 0.22 -6.38
C GLU A 243 3.93 0.08 -7.74
N MET A 244 3.71 1.17 -8.49
CA MET A 244 3.23 1.13 -9.88
C MET A 244 4.23 0.49 -10.87
N THR A 245 5.49 0.29 -10.46
CA THR A 245 6.54 -0.34 -11.27
C THR A 245 6.64 -1.85 -11.09
N ALA A 246 6.00 -2.40 -10.06
CA ALA A 246 6.05 -3.82 -9.75
C ALA A 246 4.82 -4.57 -10.29
N ASP A 247 5.04 -5.79 -10.78
CA ASP A 247 3.96 -6.75 -11.03
C ASP A 247 4.22 -8.07 -10.30
N TYR A 248 3.78 -8.13 -9.04
CA TYR A 248 3.83 -9.33 -8.21
C TYR A 248 2.91 -10.48 -8.68
N HIS A 249 2.11 -10.32 -9.75
CA HIS A 249 1.40 -11.41 -10.42
C HIS A 249 2.17 -12.04 -11.59
N SER A 250 3.27 -11.41 -12.03
CA SER A 250 4.14 -11.93 -13.09
C SER A 250 4.87 -13.22 -12.67
N ASP A 251 5.53 -13.89 -13.63
CA ASP A 251 6.40 -15.03 -13.34
C ASP A 251 7.72 -14.62 -12.65
N THR A 252 8.08 -13.33 -12.65
CA THR A 252 9.28 -12.76 -12.01
C THR A 252 8.91 -11.60 -11.06
N PRO A 253 8.16 -11.87 -9.98
CA PRO A 253 7.52 -10.83 -9.16
C PRO A 253 8.50 -10.00 -8.31
N HIS A 254 9.78 -10.40 -8.23
CA HIS A 254 10.86 -9.60 -7.63
C HIS A 254 11.41 -8.53 -8.59
N VAL A 255 11.04 -8.58 -9.88
CA VAL A 255 11.49 -7.61 -10.90
C VAL A 255 10.60 -6.38 -10.85
N VAL A 256 11.25 -5.23 -10.74
CA VAL A 256 10.67 -3.89 -10.61
C VAL A 256 11.00 -3.11 -11.88
N ASP A 257 9.99 -2.91 -12.73
CA ASP A 257 10.19 -2.29 -14.04
C ASP A 257 10.05 -0.77 -13.96
N TYR A 258 11.16 -0.11 -13.64
CA TYR A 258 11.23 1.36 -13.57
C TYR A 258 10.91 2.10 -14.88
N THR A 259 10.82 1.41 -16.02
CA THR A 259 10.31 2.04 -17.26
C THR A 259 8.81 2.33 -17.20
N LYS A 260 8.08 1.65 -16.28
CA LYS A 260 6.65 1.86 -16.00
C LYS A 260 6.36 2.90 -14.92
N TYR A 261 7.38 3.59 -14.38
CA TYR A 261 7.17 4.61 -13.33
C TYR A 261 6.24 5.72 -13.87
N PRO A 262 5.24 6.17 -13.09
CA PRO A 262 4.20 7.06 -13.58
C PRO A 262 4.75 8.36 -14.19
N GLY A 263 4.16 8.76 -15.32
CA GLY A 263 4.56 9.97 -16.05
C GLY A 263 4.34 11.24 -15.23
N LEU A 264 4.95 12.35 -15.65
CA LEU A 264 4.78 13.64 -14.93
C LEU A 264 3.30 14.04 -14.85
N GLU A 265 2.57 13.99 -15.96
CA GLU A 265 1.14 14.34 -16.02
C GLU A 265 0.26 13.44 -15.14
N GLU A 266 0.64 12.17 -15.00
CA GLU A 266 -0.07 11.18 -14.19
C GLU A 266 0.15 11.45 -12.69
N ARG A 267 1.40 11.68 -12.28
CA ARG A 267 1.73 12.06 -10.91
C ARG A 267 1.14 13.42 -10.53
N GLN A 268 1.13 14.38 -11.45
CA GLN A 268 0.44 15.67 -11.27
C GLN A 268 -1.06 15.48 -11.08
N ARG A 269 -1.71 14.64 -11.88
CA ARG A 269 -3.14 14.31 -11.73
C ARG A 269 -3.45 13.66 -10.38
N PHE A 270 -2.63 12.70 -9.96
CA PHE A 270 -2.76 12.04 -8.66
C PHE A 270 -2.59 13.04 -7.51
N VAL A 271 -1.52 13.85 -7.54
CA VAL A 271 -1.26 14.87 -6.52
C VAL A 271 -2.37 15.92 -6.49
N GLN A 272 -2.86 16.37 -7.64
CA GLN A 272 -4.00 17.28 -7.72
C GLN A 272 -5.24 16.65 -7.08
N ALA A 273 -5.57 15.40 -7.40
CA ALA A 273 -6.71 14.68 -6.81
C ALA A 273 -6.58 14.49 -5.28
N TYR A 274 -5.37 14.19 -4.79
CA TYR A 274 -5.06 14.08 -3.36
C TYR A 274 -5.16 15.44 -2.62
N LEU A 275 -4.78 16.53 -3.28
CA LEU A 275 -4.82 17.88 -2.71
C LEU A 275 -6.19 18.56 -2.80
N ILE A 276 -7.12 18.07 -3.64
CA ILE A 276 -8.49 18.58 -3.69
C ILE A 276 -9.10 18.54 -2.28
N SER A 277 -9.58 19.70 -1.85
CA SER A 277 -10.40 19.86 -0.65
C SER A 277 -11.85 20.07 -1.06
N SER A 278 -12.79 19.87 -0.15
CA SER A 278 -14.22 20.11 -0.38
C SER A 278 -14.60 21.59 -0.58
N ALA A 279 -13.64 22.51 -0.65
CA ALA A 279 -13.84 23.95 -0.82
C ALA A 279 -13.11 24.53 -2.04
N ASP A 280 -11.84 24.14 -2.28
CA ASP A 280 -10.98 24.74 -3.31
C ASP A 280 -10.13 23.72 -4.08
N LYS A 281 -9.89 24.04 -5.36
CA LYS A 281 -8.91 23.34 -6.22
C LYS A 281 -7.50 23.82 -5.84
N PRO A 282 -6.51 22.92 -5.66
CA PRO A 282 -5.13 23.32 -5.40
C PRO A 282 -4.56 24.12 -6.57
N GLY A 283 -3.71 25.11 -6.26
CA GLY A 283 -3.02 25.90 -7.28
C GLY A 283 -1.85 25.11 -7.89
N ASP A 284 -1.54 25.36 -9.17
CA ASP A 284 -0.53 24.60 -9.91
C ASP A 284 0.84 24.57 -9.21
N LYS A 285 1.23 25.66 -8.54
CA LYS A 285 2.46 25.75 -7.73
C LYS A 285 2.44 24.90 -6.46
N GLU A 286 1.27 24.69 -5.84
CA GLU A 286 1.13 23.78 -4.69
C GLU A 286 1.30 22.32 -5.15
N VAL A 287 0.65 21.97 -6.27
CA VAL A 287 0.78 20.66 -6.92
C VAL A 287 2.25 20.39 -7.29
N GLU A 288 2.93 21.34 -7.93
CA GLU A 288 4.33 21.24 -8.33
C GLU A 288 5.26 21.08 -7.11
N GLN A 289 5.13 21.95 -6.10
CA GLN A 289 5.97 21.90 -4.91
C GLN A 289 5.79 20.58 -4.15
N PHE A 290 4.54 20.18 -3.87
CA PHE A 290 4.27 18.95 -3.14
C PHE A 290 4.67 17.70 -3.96
N LEU A 291 4.53 17.71 -5.29
CA LEU A 291 5.06 16.65 -6.15
C LEU A 291 6.60 16.57 -6.11
N ASN A 292 7.30 17.70 -6.07
CA ASN A 292 8.76 17.71 -5.93
C ASN A 292 9.20 17.09 -4.58
N ASP A 293 8.43 17.29 -3.51
CA ASP A 293 8.72 16.69 -2.21
C ASP A 293 8.39 15.18 -2.19
N VAL A 294 7.27 14.77 -2.80
CA VAL A 294 6.95 13.35 -3.08
C VAL A 294 8.08 12.68 -3.87
N GLU A 295 8.56 13.29 -4.96
CA GLU A 295 9.63 12.70 -5.77
C GLU A 295 10.92 12.48 -4.97
N LYS A 296 11.35 13.42 -4.12
CA LYS A 296 12.51 13.22 -3.25
C LYS A 296 12.33 12.04 -2.28
N PHE A 297 11.11 11.83 -1.78
CA PHE A 297 10.81 10.72 -0.88
C PHE A 297 10.87 9.33 -1.53
N THR A 298 10.91 9.22 -2.86
CA THR A 298 11.19 7.94 -3.55
C THR A 298 12.53 7.37 -3.08
N LEU A 299 13.52 8.22 -2.82
CA LEU A 299 14.82 7.82 -2.25
C LEU A 299 14.66 7.13 -0.89
N GLY A 300 13.79 7.65 -0.02
CA GLY A 300 13.47 7.02 1.25
C GLY A 300 12.79 5.67 1.08
N SER A 301 11.82 5.56 0.16
CA SER A 301 11.15 4.29 -0.17
C SER A 301 12.12 3.25 -0.76
N HIS A 302 13.09 3.66 -1.57
CA HIS A 302 14.11 2.77 -2.10
C HIS A 302 15.02 2.20 -1.00
N LEU A 303 15.52 3.04 -0.07
CA LEU A 303 16.30 2.55 1.07
C LEU A 303 15.47 1.63 2.00
N PHE A 304 14.21 2.00 2.26
CA PHE A 304 13.29 1.25 3.11
C PHE A 304 13.10 -0.18 2.60
N TRP A 305 12.68 -0.33 1.34
CA TRP A 305 12.39 -1.64 0.77
C TRP A 305 13.66 -2.40 0.33
N GLY A 306 14.77 -1.71 0.07
CA GLY A 306 16.08 -2.32 -0.15
C GLY A 306 16.60 -3.00 1.12
N LEU A 307 16.60 -2.30 2.26
CA LEU A 307 16.96 -2.88 3.56
C LEU A 307 15.99 -4.00 3.97
N TRP A 308 14.69 -3.79 3.76
CA TRP A 308 13.67 -4.80 3.98
C TRP A 308 13.93 -6.08 3.18
N GLY A 309 14.34 -5.95 1.91
CA GLY A 309 14.67 -7.09 1.05
C GLY A 309 15.86 -7.88 1.57
N ILE A 310 16.95 -7.21 1.95
CA ILE A 310 18.12 -7.87 2.54
C ILE A 310 17.75 -8.66 3.81
N ILE A 311 17.05 -8.03 4.76
CA ILE A 311 16.65 -8.74 5.99
C ILE A 311 15.73 -9.91 5.64
N SER A 312 14.81 -9.71 4.68
CA SER A 312 13.84 -10.70 4.22
C SER A 312 14.49 -11.98 3.70
N GLU A 313 15.58 -11.92 2.92
CA GLU A 313 16.31 -13.12 2.47
C GLU A 313 16.66 -14.05 3.64
N HIS A 314 17.14 -13.47 4.74
CA HIS A 314 17.63 -14.25 5.89
C HIS A 314 16.53 -14.79 6.81
N VAL A 315 15.32 -14.24 6.77
CA VAL A 315 14.20 -14.65 7.63
C VAL A 315 13.05 -15.35 6.89
N ASN A 316 13.00 -15.22 5.55
CA ASN A 316 11.93 -15.78 4.73
C ASN A 316 12.29 -17.14 4.12
N LYS A 317 11.23 -17.87 3.75
CA LYS A 317 11.32 -19.17 3.05
C LYS A 317 10.37 -19.20 1.86
N ILE A 318 10.08 -18.00 1.38
CA ILE A 318 9.25 -17.73 0.22
C ILE A 318 10.15 -17.82 -1.00
N ASP A 319 9.61 -18.38 -2.06
CA ASP A 319 10.21 -18.43 -3.38
C ASP A 319 10.11 -17.03 -4.01
N PHE A 320 11.01 -16.11 -3.64
CA PHE A 320 11.15 -14.74 -4.14
C PHE A 320 12.62 -14.37 -4.06
N ASP A 321 13.19 -13.72 -5.08
CA ASP A 321 14.57 -13.28 -5.03
C ASP A 321 14.66 -11.94 -4.26
N TYR A 322 14.78 -12.05 -2.94
CA TYR A 322 14.83 -10.89 -2.04
C TYR A 322 16.10 -10.06 -2.25
N LEU A 323 17.21 -10.68 -2.63
CA LEU A 323 18.48 -10.01 -2.88
C LEU A 323 18.49 -9.26 -4.21
N ASP A 324 17.89 -9.82 -5.26
CA ASP A 324 17.74 -9.10 -6.53
C ASP A 324 16.71 -7.97 -6.44
N TYR A 325 15.58 -8.18 -5.74
CA TYR A 325 14.67 -7.10 -5.41
C TYR A 325 15.39 -5.97 -4.66
N ALA A 326 16.13 -6.29 -3.59
CA ALA A 326 16.90 -5.30 -2.83
C ALA A 326 17.91 -4.55 -3.71
N ARG A 327 18.61 -5.28 -4.60
CA ARG A 327 19.58 -4.71 -5.54
C ARG A 327 18.93 -3.67 -6.44
N GLN A 328 17.82 -4.00 -7.08
CA GLN A 328 17.06 -3.08 -7.92
C GLN A 328 16.60 -1.82 -7.16
N ARG A 329 16.11 -1.97 -5.90
CA ARG A 329 15.75 -0.80 -5.06
C ARG A 329 16.98 0.09 -4.79
N PHE A 330 18.13 -0.48 -4.41
CA PHE A 330 19.35 0.31 -4.14
C PHE A 330 19.95 0.94 -5.41
N GLU A 331 19.98 0.24 -6.54
CA GLU A 331 20.44 0.78 -7.82
C GLU A 331 19.61 2.00 -8.23
N GLN A 332 18.28 1.92 -8.07
CA GLN A 332 17.39 3.05 -8.36
C GLN A 332 17.60 4.22 -7.39
N TYR A 333 17.87 3.97 -6.11
CA TYR A 333 18.29 5.02 -5.16
C TYR A 333 19.52 5.78 -5.67
N TRP A 334 20.58 5.05 -6.03
CA TRP A 334 21.84 5.66 -6.50
C TRP A 334 21.68 6.39 -7.84
N LEU A 335 20.85 5.87 -8.75
CA LEU A 335 20.56 6.49 -10.04
C LEU A 335 19.77 7.81 -9.88
N ARG A 336 18.80 7.85 -8.95
CA ARG A 336 17.88 8.99 -8.78
C ARG A 336 18.42 10.08 -7.86
N LYS A 337 19.29 9.74 -6.89
CA LYS A 337 19.81 10.70 -5.90
C LYS A 337 20.37 12.00 -6.52
N PRO A 338 21.24 11.99 -7.56
CA PRO A 338 21.84 13.21 -8.08
C PRO A 338 20.84 14.18 -8.72
N THR A 339 19.75 13.67 -9.29
CA THR A 339 18.73 14.49 -9.95
C THR A 339 17.69 15.04 -8.96
N LEU A 340 17.39 14.30 -7.89
CA LEU A 340 16.36 14.66 -6.91
C LEU A 340 16.86 15.57 -5.78
N LEU A 341 18.12 15.42 -5.35
CA LEU A 341 18.73 16.29 -4.34
C LEU A 341 19.59 17.41 -4.95
N GLY A 342 19.91 17.29 -6.23
CA GLY A 342 20.86 18.15 -6.93
C GLY A 342 22.31 17.83 -6.55
N SER A 343 23.23 17.98 -7.50
CA SER A 343 24.65 18.06 -7.16
C SER A 343 24.94 19.46 -6.66
N SER A 344 25.17 19.63 -5.35
CA SER A 344 25.68 20.88 -4.76
C SER A 344 27.17 21.06 -5.02
N GLU A 345 27.63 20.79 -6.26
CA GLU A 345 28.97 21.13 -6.70
C GLU A 345 28.97 22.57 -7.20
N GLY A 346 29.60 23.44 -6.41
CA GLY A 346 29.68 24.86 -6.72
C GLY A 346 30.43 25.12 -8.02
N SER A 347 29.90 26.06 -8.81
CA SER A 347 30.59 26.61 -9.98
C SER A 347 31.97 27.12 -9.59
N THR A 348 33.00 26.32 -9.87
CA THR A 348 34.40 26.67 -9.67
C THR A 348 35.08 26.54 -11.03
N THR A 349 35.16 27.66 -11.75
CA THR A 349 35.79 27.77 -13.06
C THR A 349 37.31 27.63 -12.95
N ALA A 350 37.79 26.38 -12.80
CA ALA A 350 39.20 26.05 -12.86
C ALA A 350 39.68 25.97 -14.31
N ASN A 351 40.19 27.10 -14.83
CA ASN A 351 40.95 27.12 -16.09
C ASN A 351 42.22 26.27 -15.96
N ALA A 352 42.20 25.05 -16.49
CA ALA A 352 43.38 24.20 -16.61
C ALA A 352 44.00 24.30 -18.01
N ALA A 353 44.94 25.23 -18.18
CA ALA A 353 45.82 25.24 -19.34
C ALA A 353 47.11 24.47 -19.00
N GLY A 354 47.37 23.35 -19.69
CA GLY A 354 48.61 22.57 -19.47
C GLY A 354 48.53 21.12 -19.91
N ALA A 355 48.61 20.87 -21.23
CA ALA A 355 49.01 19.55 -21.72
C ALA A 355 50.54 19.41 -21.60
N PRO A 356 51.06 18.19 -21.39
CA PRO A 356 51.94 17.67 -22.44
C PRO A 356 51.77 16.17 -22.74
N THR A 357 51.69 15.87 -24.04
CA THR A 357 52.24 14.68 -24.74
C THR A 357 52.34 13.33 -24.02
N SER A 358 51.58 12.34 -24.50
CA SER A 358 52.16 11.26 -25.33
C SER A 358 51.08 10.38 -25.96
N ALA A 359 51.22 10.08 -27.26
CA ALA A 359 50.45 9.07 -27.97
C ALA A 359 51.29 8.51 -29.12
N ALA A 360 51.26 7.19 -29.32
CA ALA A 360 52.10 6.50 -30.28
C ALA A 360 51.38 6.27 -31.63
N THR A 361 52.08 6.62 -32.70
CA THR A 361 52.30 5.85 -33.95
C THR A 361 51.14 5.10 -34.63
N THR A 362 50.93 5.45 -35.93
CA THR A 362 50.33 4.66 -37.05
C THR A 362 48.82 4.36 -37.02
N THR A 363 48.09 4.33 -38.16
CA THR A 363 48.51 4.22 -39.58
C THR A 363 47.62 5.05 -40.54
N ALA A 364 48.04 5.13 -41.81
CA ALA A 364 47.55 6.07 -42.83
C ALA A 364 46.15 5.78 -43.43
N ALA A 365 45.59 6.83 -44.07
CA ALA A 365 44.39 6.81 -44.90
C ALA A 365 44.71 6.59 -46.39
N ALA A 366 43.68 6.26 -47.19
CA ALA A 366 43.67 6.47 -48.63
C ALA A 366 42.25 6.83 -49.11
N SER A 367 42.14 7.88 -49.92
CA SER A 367 40.89 8.49 -50.40
C SER A 367 40.72 8.32 -51.92
N VAL A 368 39.50 8.06 -52.39
CA VAL A 368 39.10 8.31 -53.79
C VAL A 368 37.63 8.75 -53.85
N ASP A 369 37.35 9.78 -54.65
CA ASP A 369 36.05 10.40 -54.98
C ASP A 369 36.16 10.92 -56.44
N PRO A 370 35.10 11.35 -57.15
CA PRO A 370 33.68 10.95 -57.19
C PRO A 370 33.29 10.58 -58.67
N PRO A 371 32.03 10.67 -59.21
CA PRO A 371 31.33 11.95 -59.46
C PRO A 371 29.76 12.01 -59.58
N THR A 372 29.24 13.24 -59.43
CA THR A 372 28.09 13.90 -60.16
C THR A 372 26.58 13.62 -59.92
N ALA A 373 25.88 14.73 -59.60
CA ALA A 373 24.55 15.22 -60.08
C ALA A 373 23.26 14.52 -59.57
N ALA A 374 22.08 15.18 -59.43
CA ALA A 374 21.67 16.54 -59.86
C ALA A 374 20.60 17.19 -58.94
N THR A 375 20.41 18.51 -59.10
CA THR A 375 19.39 19.38 -58.47
C THR A 375 17.97 19.14 -59.02
N THR A 376 16.91 19.39 -58.22
CA THR A 376 15.69 20.12 -58.66
C THR A 376 14.96 20.74 -57.46
N THR A 377 14.68 22.05 -57.54
CA THR A 377 13.70 22.76 -56.70
C THR A 377 12.48 23.07 -57.58
N THR A 378 11.25 22.98 -57.08
CA THR A 378 10.09 23.60 -57.78
C THR A 378 9.04 24.12 -56.78
N THR A 379 8.52 25.30 -57.09
CA THR A 379 7.63 26.14 -56.28
C THR A 379 6.26 26.27 -56.99
N THR A 380 5.29 26.99 -56.37
CA THR A 380 3.98 27.43 -56.93
C THR A 380 2.88 26.33 -56.97
N ALA A 381 1.55 26.59 -56.96
CA ALA A 381 0.72 27.81 -57.09
C ALA A 381 -0.73 27.53 -56.56
N VAL A 382 -1.71 28.44 -56.35
CA VAL A 382 -1.79 29.92 -56.15
C VAL A 382 -3.26 30.33 -55.79
N THR A 383 -3.48 31.19 -54.78
CA THR A 383 -4.74 31.98 -54.49
C THR A 383 -6.04 31.17 -54.17
N ALA A 384 -7.15 31.72 -53.63
CA ALA A 384 -7.61 33.13 -53.53
C ALA A 384 -8.54 33.43 -52.32
N ASP A 385 -8.55 34.71 -51.92
CA ASP A 385 -9.65 35.59 -51.48
C ASP A 385 -10.76 35.18 -50.48
N GLY A 386 -11.14 36.14 -49.62
CA GLY A 386 -12.47 36.16 -48.96
C GLY A 386 -12.52 36.80 -47.57
N ALA A 387 -12.42 38.13 -47.47
CA ALA A 387 -12.57 38.85 -46.20
C ALA A 387 -13.99 39.40 -45.99
N THR A 388 -14.43 39.46 -44.72
CA THR A 388 -15.34 40.42 -44.01
C THR A 388 -15.92 39.67 -42.80
N ASP A 389 -15.55 39.97 -41.55
CA ASP A 389 -15.93 41.15 -40.73
C ASP A 389 -17.43 41.19 -40.34
N GLY A 390 -17.71 41.51 -39.08
CA GLY A 390 -19.05 41.46 -38.49
C GLY A 390 -19.08 41.17 -36.99
N GLY A 391 -18.37 41.95 -36.16
CA GLY A 391 -18.46 41.83 -34.71
C GLY A 391 -19.74 42.44 -34.10
N ARG A 392 -20.21 41.91 -32.97
CA ARG A 392 -21.09 42.65 -32.04
C ARG A 392 -20.95 42.18 -30.59
N LYS A 393 -21.13 43.12 -29.66
CA LYS A 393 -21.16 42.93 -28.20
C LYS A 393 -22.59 42.61 -27.74
N GLU A 394 -22.72 41.91 -26.62
CA GLU A 394 -23.68 42.08 -25.51
C GLU A 394 -23.28 41.01 -24.46
N GLU A 395 -22.98 41.27 -23.19
CA GLU A 395 -23.61 42.04 -22.09
C GLU A 395 -24.47 41.16 -21.16
N GLN A 396 -24.52 41.57 -19.89
CA GLN A 396 -24.77 40.82 -18.65
C GLN A 396 -26.14 40.14 -18.51
N GLY A 397 -26.22 39.07 -17.70
CA GLY A 397 -27.48 38.47 -17.22
C GLY A 397 -27.29 37.58 -15.97
N LYS A 398 -28.14 37.73 -14.95
CA LYS A 398 -28.07 37.05 -13.63
C LYS A 398 -29.07 35.90 -13.50
N GLU A 399 -28.87 35.07 -12.45
CA GLU A 399 -29.91 34.26 -11.75
C GLU A 399 -30.54 33.09 -12.57
N SER A 400 -31.04 31.98 -12.02
CA SER A 400 -31.05 31.42 -10.64
C SER A 400 -31.41 29.91 -10.71
N SER A 401 -31.16 29.14 -9.63
CA SER A 401 -31.70 27.78 -9.40
C SER A 401 -33.23 27.82 -9.08
N PRO A 402 -34.05 26.73 -9.11
CA PRO A 402 -33.78 25.45 -8.43
C PRO A 402 -34.47 24.13 -8.94
N SER A 403 -34.20 23.05 -8.18
CA SER A 403 -35.08 21.92 -7.78
C SER A 403 -35.55 20.81 -8.74
N GLU A 404 -35.08 19.59 -8.43
CA GLU A 404 -35.83 18.36 -8.08
C GLU A 404 -36.88 17.67 -9.00
N LYS A 405 -36.74 16.33 -9.06
CA LYS A 405 -37.75 15.24 -9.06
C LYS A 405 -38.71 15.04 -10.25
N ALA A 406 -38.49 13.91 -10.95
CA ALA A 406 -39.49 12.91 -11.41
C ALA A 406 -38.76 11.85 -12.29
N ALA A 407 -39.24 10.64 -12.56
CA ALA A 407 -40.13 9.69 -11.86
C ALA A 407 -39.97 8.31 -12.56
N ALA A 408 -40.46 7.22 -11.96
CA ALA A 408 -40.27 5.87 -12.47
C ALA A 408 -41.40 5.35 -13.40
N ALA A 409 -41.15 4.15 -13.95
CA ALA A 409 -42.10 3.13 -14.40
C ALA A 409 -42.60 3.11 -15.86
N ALA A 410 -42.45 1.93 -16.47
CA ALA A 410 -43.35 1.32 -17.46
C ALA A 410 -43.25 -0.22 -17.33
N GLN A 411 -44.36 -0.94 -17.50
CA GLN A 411 -44.47 -2.39 -17.28
C GLN A 411 -44.62 -3.19 -18.58
N GLU A 412 -44.33 -4.49 -18.45
CA GLU A 412 -44.91 -5.70 -19.08
C GLU A 412 -45.96 -5.56 -20.21
N GLU A 413 -45.85 -6.44 -21.21
CA GLU A 413 -46.99 -7.23 -21.69
C GLU A 413 -46.53 -8.61 -22.25
N GLU A 414 -47.38 -9.64 -22.14
CA GLU A 414 -47.12 -11.06 -22.45
C GLU A 414 -48.30 -11.61 -23.28
N GLU A 415 -48.07 -12.38 -24.35
CA GLU A 415 -49.05 -13.41 -24.76
C GLU A 415 -48.45 -14.56 -25.62
N ARG A 416 -49.29 -15.55 -25.96
CA ARG A 416 -48.95 -16.99 -26.08
C ARG A 416 -49.18 -17.63 -27.48
N THR A 417 -48.84 -18.93 -27.53
CA THR A 417 -49.27 -19.99 -28.49
C THR A 417 -48.40 -20.12 -29.76
N ASP A 418 -48.16 -21.30 -30.35
CA ASP A 418 -48.76 -22.64 -30.15
C ASP A 418 -47.74 -23.78 -30.45
N SER A 419 -48.11 -25.07 -30.31
CA SER A 419 -47.27 -26.25 -30.64
C SER A 419 -48.02 -27.26 -31.53
N PRO A 420 -47.35 -27.97 -32.47
CA PRO A 420 -47.06 -29.39 -32.18
C PRO A 420 -45.85 -30.07 -32.89
N LYS A 421 -45.19 -30.97 -32.13
CA LYS A 421 -44.61 -32.30 -32.49
C LYS A 421 -43.51 -32.50 -33.56
N ALA A 422 -42.41 -33.06 -33.04
CA ALA A 422 -41.67 -34.26 -33.48
C ALA A 422 -40.61 -34.16 -34.61
N GLY A 423 -39.37 -34.52 -34.25
CA GLY A 423 -38.20 -34.78 -35.11
C GLY A 423 -36.98 -35.02 -34.20
N GLU A 424 -36.19 -36.06 -34.48
CA GLU A 424 -35.04 -36.49 -33.66
C GLU A 424 -33.72 -35.82 -34.09
N ASP A 425 -32.71 -35.95 -33.22
CA ASP A 425 -31.26 -35.79 -33.44
C ASP A 425 -30.65 -34.39 -33.70
N GLY A 426 -29.56 -34.12 -32.97
CA GLY A 426 -28.59 -33.04 -33.26
C GLY A 426 -28.40 -32.02 -32.15
N GLU A 427 -27.39 -32.22 -31.29
CA GLU A 427 -26.85 -31.14 -30.44
C GLU A 427 -26.12 -30.11 -31.30
N ASP A 428 -26.46 -28.82 -31.19
CA ASP A 428 -25.51 -27.72 -31.45
C ASP A 428 -25.90 -26.39 -30.76
N ASP A 429 -25.05 -25.99 -29.81
CA ASP A 429 -24.54 -24.64 -29.55
C ASP A 429 -25.41 -23.50 -28.91
N LYS A 430 -24.70 -22.67 -28.12
CA LYS A 430 -25.02 -21.32 -27.56
C LYS A 430 -26.00 -21.20 -26.38
N ASP A 431 -25.83 -20.27 -25.42
CA ASP A 431 -24.66 -19.50 -24.94
C ASP A 431 -24.96 -19.00 -23.49
N PRO A 432 -24.63 -17.77 -23.04
CA PRO A 432 -23.69 -17.52 -21.95
C PRO A 432 -24.32 -17.39 -20.54
N ASN A 433 -23.48 -17.26 -19.50
CA ASN A 433 -23.38 -16.05 -18.65
C ASN A 433 -22.78 -16.31 -17.24
N GLY A 434 -22.05 -15.32 -16.70
CA GLY A 434 -21.90 -15.06 -15.26
C GLY A 434 -20.90 -15.88 -14.44
N ARG A 435 -20.89 -17.23 -14.52
CA ARG A 435 -20.32 -18.05 -13.42
C ARG A 435 -18.82 -18.40 -13.54
N GLY A 436 -18.21 -18.29 -14.72
CA GLY A 436 -16.82 -18.71 -14.94
C GLY A 436 -15.74 -17.79 -14.32
N LYS A 437 -15.96 -16.47 -14.31
CA LYS A 437 -14.92 -15.49 -13.94
C LYS A 437 -14.51 -15.55 -12.45
N GLN A 438 -15.45 -15.80 -11.53
CA GLN A 438 -15.14 -15.90 -10.09
C GLN A 438 -14.40 -17.19 -9.68
N GLN A 439 -14.49 -18.28 -10.46
CA GLN A 439 -13.77 -19.52 -10.15
C GLN A 439 -12.37 -19.55 -10.76
N GLN A 440 -12.15 -18.97 -11.95
CA GLN A 440 -10.80 -18.76 -12.48
C GLN A 440 -9.96 -17.84 -11.57
N GLN A 441 -10.55 -16.78 -11.01
CA GLN A 441 -9.87 -15.90 -10.04
C GLN A 441 -9.38 -16.66 -8.79
N GLN A 442 -10.11 -17.66 -8.29
CA GLN A 442 -9.69 -18.50 -7.14
C GLN A 442 -8.52 -19.46 -7.46
N GLY A 443 -8.20 -19.67 -8.73
CA GLY A 443 -6.97 -20.35 -9.16
C GLY A 443 -5.75 -19.43 -9.09
N VAL A 444 -5.91 -18.16 -9.49
CA VAL A 444 -4.85 -17.16 -9.66
C VAL A 444 -4.50 -16.43 -8.36
N PHE A 445 -5.49 -16.24 -7.46
CA PHE A 445 -5.33 -15.74 -6.07
C PHE A 445 -4.23 -16.47 -5.28
N ARG A 446 -3.84 -17.68 -5.71
CA ARG A 446 -2.92 -18.60 -5.03
C ARG A 446 -1.44 -18.26 -5.16
N ARG A 447 -1.07 -17.35 -6.07
CA ARG A 447 0.34 -17.00 -6.41
C ARG A 447 0.78 -15.67 -5.79
N PHE A 448 -0.09 -14.66 -5.85
CA PHE A 448 0.18 -13.23 -5.66
C PHE A 448 0.88 -12.83 -4.36
N LYS A 449 0.17 -12.69 -3.24
CA LYS A 449 0.80 -12.39 -1.93
C LYS A 449 1.51 -13.63 -1.33
N ARG A 450 2.20 -14.43 -2.16
CA ARG A 450 3.22 -15.36 -1.66
C ARG A 450 4.56 -14.64 -1.50
N TYR A 451 4.79 -13.57 -2.27
CA TYR A 451 6.13 -13.09 -2.61
C TYR A 451 6.74 -12.06 -1.62
N LEU A 452 5.99 -11.45 -0.71
CA LEU A 452 6.44 -10.31 0.12
C LEU A 452 6.58 -10.59 1.65
N GLY A 453 6.97 -11.79 2.11
CA GLY A 453 7.43 -12.09 3.51
C GLY A 453 6.33 -12.19 4.60
N PHE A 454 6.27 -13.13 5.56
CA PHE A 454 7.33 -13.76 6.37
C PHE A 454 6.88 -15.04 7.12
N THR A 455 7.75 -16.04 7.39
CA THR A 455 7.40 -17.15 8.35
C THR A 455 8.55 -17.81 9.15
N ASN A 456 8.40 -17.80 10.49
CA ASN A 456 8.91 -18.75 11.50
C ASN A 456 10.44 -19.02 11.56
N VAL A 457 11.12 -18.43 12.56
CA VAL A 457 12.48 -18.81 12.99
C VAL A 457 12.43 -19.57 14.33
N PHE A 458 13.13 -20.70 14.42
CA PHE A 458 13.41 -21.40 15.70
C PHE A 458 14.87 -21.17 16.12
N LYS A 459 15.09 -20.87 17.40
CA LYS A 459 16.43 -20.72 18.01
C LYS A 459 17.31 -21.95 17.76
N ARG A 460 18.49 -21.76 17.16
CA ARG A 460 19.64 -22.66 17.37
C ARG A 460 20.34 -22.26 18.67
N HIS A 461 20.45 -23.20 19.61
CA HIS A 461 21.29 -23.04 20.78
C HIS A 461 22.77 -23.22 20.40
N SER A 462 23.61 -22.25 20.72
CA SER A 462 25.05 -22.46 20.84
C SER A 462 25.34 -23.11 22.21
N HIS A 463 25.88 -24.33 22.21
CA HIS A 463 26.52 -24.89 23.39
C HIS A 463 27.91 -24.23 23.54
N SER A 464 28.16 -23.54 24.65
CA SER A 464 29.52 -23.28 25.13
C SER A 464 29.60 -23.69 26.60
N HIS A 465 30.75 -24.23 27.00
CA HIS A 465 30.87 -25.00 28.24
C HIS A 465 30.78 -24.14 29.51
N SER A 466 30.23 -24.78 30.55
CA SER A 466 30.26 -24.33 31.94
C SER A 466 31.70 -24.09 32.45
N HIS A 467 31.90 -22.99 33.17
CA HIS A 467 32.84 -22.93 34.29
C HIS A 467 32.17 -22.22 35.46
N SER A 468 32.04 -22.92 36.58
CA SER A 468 31.44 -22.41 37.82
C SER A 468 32.44 -21.56 38.61
N LYS A 469 31.96 -20.49 39.24
CA LYS A 469 32.45 -20.02 40.55
C LYS A 469 31.32 -19.28 41.27
N SER A 470 30.98 -19.77 42.46
CA SER A 470 30.02 -19.14 43.38
C SER A 470 30.55 -17.82 43.93
N ILE A 471 29.66 -16.94 44.41
CA ILE A 471 29.66 -16.41 45.79
C ILE A 471 28.38 -15.59 46.10
N ASP A 472 27.74 -16.00 47.20
CA ASP A 472 26.91 -15.32 48.20
C ASP A 472 25.55 -14.60 47.96
N HIS A 473 24.59 -15.14 48.73
CA HIS A 473 23.30 -14.63 49.21
C HIS A 473 23.19 -13.15 49.64
N ILE A 474 22.06 -12.51 49.31
CA ILE A 474 21.30 -11.55 50.13
C ILE A 474 19.77 -11.79 49.89
N PRO A 475 18.87 -11.69 50.90
CA PRO A 475 17.49 -12.22 50.86
C PRO A 475 16.39 -11.23 50.35
N PRO A 476 15.13 -11.68 50.13
CA PRO A 476 14.08 -10.89 49.49
C PRO A 476 13.35 -9.91 50.44
N GLN A 477 12.84 -8.80 49.88
CA GLN A 477 11.94 -7.87 50.59
C GLN A 477 10.46 -8.22 50.39
N GLU A 478 9.67 -8.02 51.44
CA GLU A 478 8.26 -8.38 51.55
C GLU A 478 7.32 -7.36 50.88
N GLN A 479 6.13 -7.85 50.53
CA GLN A 479 4.98 -7.02 50.14
C GLN A 479 4.37 -6.35 51.37
N GLN A 480 3.88 -5.11 51.24
CA GLN A 480 2.88 -4.54 52.14
C GLN A 480 1.78 -3.84 51.34
N ASP A 481 0.54 -4.08 51.77
CA ASP A 481 -0.68 -3.52 51.20
C ASP A 481 -0.84 -2.02 51.50
N ALA A 482 -1.49 -1.31 50.59
CA ALA A 482 -2.08 0.01 50.88
C ALA A 482 -3.37 0.20 50.07
N SER A 483 -4.52 -0.09 50.71
CA SER A 483 -5.85 0.17 50.15
C SER A 483 -6.41 1.53 50.58
N SER A 484 -7.26 2.10 49.73
CA SER A 484 -8.20 3.21 49.99
C SER A 484 -7.65 4.64 50.10
N ALA A 485 -8.12 5.49 49.19
CA ALA A 485 -8.19 6.95 49.32
C ALA A 485 -9.57 7.41 48.79
N PRO A 486 -10.25 8.39 49.43
CA PRO A 486 -11.66 8.70 49.15
C PRO A 486 -11.88 9.76 48.04
N ALA A 487 -13.12 9.82 47.54
CA ALA A 487 -13.57 10.77 46.52
C ALA A 487 -13.74 12.22 47.07
N PRO A 488 -13.62 13.25 46.23
CA PRO A 488 -13.78 14.66 46.63
C PRO A 488 -15.26 15.10 46.73
N ALA A 489 -15.52 16.03 47.64
CA ALA A 489 -16.81 16.69 47.88
C ALA A 489 -16.71 18.22 47.60
N PRO A 490 -17.82 18.95 47.44
CA PRO A 490 -17.90 20.07 46.49
C PRO A 490 -17.49 21.46 47.02
N ALA A 491 -17.36 22.40 46.07
CA ALA A 491 -16.98 23.79 46.28
C ALA A 491 -18.02 24.63 47.05
N PRO A 492 -17.59 25.68 47.78
CA PRO A 492 -18.50 26.64 48.41
C PRO A 492 -19.03 27.67 47.41
N ALA A 493 -20.31 28.01 47.55
CA ALA A 493 -20.88 29.23 46.98
C ALA A 493 -20.75 30.37 48.02
N ASP A 494 -20.51 31.60 47.54
CA ASP A 494 -20.54 32.79 48.40
C ASP A 494 -21.40 33.90 47.78
N ASN A 495 -21.88 34.79 48.64
CA ASN A 495 -23.16 35.51 48.43
C ASN A 495 -23.11 36.77 47.56
N ALA A 496 -24.29 37.16 47.08
CA ALA A 496 -24.52 38.38 46.31
C ALA A 496 -24.48 39.66 47.18
N ALA A 497 -24.09 40.77 46.56
CA ALA A 497 -24.43 42.13 47.00
C ALA A 497 -24.85 42.98 45.79
N ALA A 498 -26.00 43.63 45.89
CA ALA A 498 -26.60 44.42 44.81
C ALA A 498 -26.26 45.92 44.93
N VAL A 499 -26.12 46.60 43.79
CA VAL A 499 -26.19 48.08 43.72
C VAL A 499 -27.05 48.50 42.53
N SER A 500 -28.06 49.32 42.81
CA SER A 500 -28.90 50.08 41.86
C SER A 500 -28.08 51.01 40.95
N GLY A 501 -28.46 51.40 39.74
CA GLY A 501 -29.77 51.41 39.08
C GLY A 501 -30.14 52.84 38.62
N LYS A 502 -30.78 52.98 37.44
CA LYS A 502 -31.37 54.20 36.82
C LYS A 502 -30.37 55.24 36.20
N PRO A 503 -30.83 56.18 35.33
CA PRO A 503 -31.30 55.87 33.95
C PRO A 503 -30.93 56.92 32.87
N THR A 504 -31.06 56.58 31.58
CA THR A 504 -31.78 57.30 30.48
C THR A 504 -31.45 56.66 29.14
#